data_AF-A0A9X1WUB3-F1
#
_entry.id   AF-A0A9X1WUB3-F1
#
_cell.length_a   1.000
_cell.length_b   1.000
_cell.length_c   1.000
_cell.angle_alpha   90.00
_cell.angle_beta   90.00
_cell.angle_gamma   90.00
#
_symmetry.space_group_name_H-M   'P 1'
#
loop_
_entity.id
_entity.type
_entity.pdbx_description
1 polymer ?
#
loop_
_entity_poly.entity_id
_entity_poly.type
_entity_poly.pdbx_seq_one_letter_code
_entity_poly.pdbx_strand_id
1 'polypeptide(L)'
;MGWHQDYTYWQCCKEPSLITEWVAFTDVDLSNGCMQMVPRSHKWGLLNVSDFFEQNTEKQKEMMDIPENESFSPVPIVMKMMAGRDGELFIGEAWPVLYEAKL
;
A
#
# COMPACT_ATOMS: atom_id res chain seq x y z
N MET A 1 2.75 -12.46 2.90
CA MET A 1 3.24 -11.14 2.43
C MET A 1 3.35 -10.28 3.66
N GLY A 2 4.55 -9.89 4.04
CA GLY A 2 4.75 -9.05 5.21
C GLY A 2 4.30 -7.60 4.96
N TRP A 3 3.95 -6.91 6.03
CA TRP A 3 3.61 -5.49 5.98
C TRP A 3 4.86 -4.68 5.65
N HIS A 4 4.75 -3.76 4.70
CA HIS A 4 5.89 -2.98 4.23
C HIS A 4 5.47 -1.59 3.74
N GLN A 5 6.46 -0.72 3.61
CA GLN A 5 6.38 0.57 2.93
C GLN A 5 7.27 0.47 1.69
N ASP A 6 6.76 0.77 0.50
CA ASP A 6 7.49 0.60 -0.76
C ASP A 6 8.84 1.35 -0.75
N TYR A 7 8.87 2.54 -0.14
CA TYR A 7 10.05 3.38 -0.02
C TYR A 7 11.26 2.67 0.59
N THR A 8 11.05 1.71 1.50
CA THR A 8 12.12 0.89 2.10
C THR A 8 12.99 0.19 1.05
N TYR A 9 12.44 -0.05 -0.14
CA TYR A 9 13.11 -0.73 -1.24
C TYR A 9 13.59 0.23 -2.35
N TRP A 10 13.24 1.52 -2.31
CA TRP A 10 13.59 2.50 -3.33
C TRP A 10 14.93 3.18 -3.08
N GLN A 11 16.01 2.41 -3.16
CA GLN A 11 17.39 2.88 -2.90
C GLN A 11 17.89 3.96 -3.88
N CYS A 12 17.17 4.21 -4.98
CA CYS A 12 17.49 5.24 -5.96
C CYS A 12 16.85 6.60 -5.64
N CYS A 13 16.02 6.70 -4.59
CA CYS A 13 15.35 7.93 -4.21
C CYS A 13 15.81 8.38 -2.84
N LYS A 14 16.26 9.63 -2.76
CA LYS A 14 16.77 10.21 -1.52
C LYS A 14 15.67 10.58 -0.54
N GLU A 15 14.50 10.95 -1.06
CA GLU A 15 13.36 11.43 -0.30
C GLU A 15 12.11 10.60 -0.64
N PRO A 16 11.19 10.38 0.32
CA PRO A 16 9.96 9.62 0.14
C PRO A 16 8.85 10.46 -0.55
N SER A 17 9.18 11.01 -1.73
CA SER A 17 8.29 11.88 -2.51
C SER A 17 7.68 11.17 -3.73
N LEU A 18 7.75 9.84 -3.77
CA LEU A 18 7.23 9.02 -4.85
C LEU A 18 5.82 8.51 -4.54
N ILE A 19 5.05 8.24 -5.59
CA ILE A 19 3.70 7.67 -5.51
C ILE A 19 3.71 6.33 -6.22
N THR A 20 3.06 5.33 -5.62
CA THR A 20 2.78 4.05 -6.27
C THR A 20 1.37 4.09 -6.84
N GLU A 21 1.25 3.84 -8.15
CA GLU A 21 -0.03 3.57 -8.79
C GLU A 21 -0.13 2.07 -9.06
N TRP A 22 -1.18 1.44 -8.53
CA TRP A 22 -1.45 0.03 -8.76
C TRP A 22 -2.68 -0.11 -9.65
N VAL A 23 -2.53 -0.88 -10.74
CA VAL A 23 -3.58 -1.09 -11.75
C VAL A 23 -4.00 -2.55 -11.76
N ALA A 24 -5.29 -2.78 -11.53
CA ALA A 24 -5.86 -4.13 -11.55
C ALA A 24 -6.11 -4.58 -13.00
N PHE A 25 -5.54 -5.73 -13.39
CA PHE A 25 -5.83 -6.37 -14.69
C PHE A 25 -7.01 -7.36 -14.64
N THR A 26 -7.51 -7.63 -13.44
CA THR A 26 -8.75 -8.36 -13.18
C THR A 26 -9.46 -7.66 -12.03
N ASP A 27 -10.76 -7.89 -11.88
CA ASP A 27 -11.46 -7.50 -10.66
C ASP A 27 -10.73 -8.09 -9.45
N VAL A 28 -10.47 -7.29 -8.42
CA VAL A 28 -9.85 -7.73 -7.17
C VAL A 28 -10.75 -7.46 -5.99
N ASP A 29 -10.90 -8.46 -5.14
CA ASP A 29 -11.69 -8.42 -3.93
C ASP A 29 -11.11 -9.35 -2.85
N LEU A 30 -11.84 -9.51 -1.75
CA LEU A 30 -11.42 -10.34 -0.62
C LEU A 30 -11.25 -11.82 -0.97
N SER A 31 -11.89 -12.31 -2.04
CA SER A 31 -11.83 -13.70 -2.45
C SER A 31 -10.58 -14.05 -3.25
N ASN A 32 -9.89 -13.05 -3.82
CA ASN A 32 -8.76 -13.27 -4.72
C ASN A 32 -7.48 -12.51 -4.33
N GLY A 33 -7.39 -12.07 -3.07
CA GLY A 33 -6.16 -11.49 -2.53
C GLY A 33 -5.96 -10.02 -2.90
N CYS A 34 -7.03 -9.21 -2.89
CA CYS A 34 -6.90 -7.76 -3.00
C CYS A 34 -5.86 -7.21 -2.00
N MET A 35 -5.18 -6.13 -2.37
CA MET A 35 -4.26 -5.46 -1.46
C MET A 35 -4.97 -4.99 -0.19
N GLN A 36 -4.22 -4.91 0.90
CA GLN A 36 -4.65 -4.25 2.12
C GLN A 36 -3.76 -3.05 2.40
N MET A 37 -4.34 -1.98 2.93
CA MET A 37 -3.58 -0.83 3.39
C MET A 37 -4.05 -0.41 4.78
N VAL A 38 -3.19 0.29 5.50
CA VAL A 38 -3.57 0.95 6.75
C VAL A 38 -3.77 2.43 6.45
N PRO A 39 -5.01 2.95 6.54
CA PRO A 39 -5.26 4.37 6.27
C PRO A 39 -4.36 5.26 7.15
N ARG A 40 -3.89 6.37 6.58
CA ARG A 40 -3.01 7.36 7.23
C ARG A 40 -1.60 6.89 7.60
N SER A 41 -1.23 5.63 7.39
CA SER A 41 0.10 5.11 7.78
C SER A 41 1.29 5.80 7.10
N HIS A 42 1.07 6.48 5.96
CA HIS A 42 2.06 7.36 5.33
C HIS A 42 2.55 8.50 6.24
N LYS A 43 1.83 8.82 7.32
CA LYS A 43 2.19 9.85 8.30
C LYS A 43 2.97 9.33 9.50
N TRP A 44 3.20 8.02 9.60
CA TRP A 44 3.85 7.40 10.75
C TRP A 44 5.38 7.42 10.67
N GLY A 45 5.94 8.03 9.60
CA GLY A 45 7.37 7.93 9.29
C GLY A 45 7.73 6.56 8.70
N LEU A 46 9.03 6.27 8.65
CA LEU A 46 9.53 4.97 8.20
C LEU A 46 9.60 4.01 9.38
N LEU A 47 8.88 2.89 9.29
CA LEU A 47 8.85 1.87 10.33
C LEU A 47 10.04 0.90 10.16
N ASN A 48 10.74 0.62 11.27
CA ASN A 48 11.88 -0.32 11.28
C ASN A 48 11.50 -1.78 10.98
N VAL A 49 10.20 -2.12 11.02
CA VAL A 49 9.67 -3.48 10.84
C VAL A 49 9.04 -3.71 9.46
N SER A 50 9.19 -2.76 8.54
CA SER A 50 8.75 -2.87 7.15
C SER A 50 9.55 -3.97 6.42
N ASP A 51 8.99 -5.17 6.31
CA ASP A 51 9.62 -6.30 5.61
C ASP A 51 8.59 -7.11 4.82
N PHE A 52 8.71 -7.08 3.50
CA PHE A 52 7.90 -7.83 2.56
C PHE A 52 8.04 -9.36 2.70
N PHE A 53 9.22 -9.85 3.08
CA PHE A 53 9.54 -11.28 3.13
C PHE A 53 9.15 -11.95 4.44
N GLU A 54 8.86 -11.17 5.49
CA GLU A 54 8.34 -11.69 6.76
C GLU A 54 7.02 -12.44 6.54
N GLN A 55 6.88 -13.57 7.21
CA GLN A 55 5.71 -14.44 7.14
C GLN A 55 4.85 -14.35 8.41
N ASN A 56 5.41 -13.89 9.52
CA ASN A 56 4.69 -13.66 10.76
C ASN A 56 4.22 -12.20 10.88
N THR A 57 3.09 -11.92 10.26
CA THR A 57 2.50 -10.58 10.20
C THR A 57 2.01 -10.07 11.57
N GLU A 58 1.62 -10.97 12.48
CA GLU A 58 1.20 -10.60 13.84
C GLU A 58 2.39 -10.08 14.65
N LYS A 59 3.52 -10.79 14.61
CA LYS A 59 4.77 -10.34 15.23
C LYS A 59 5.21 -8.99 14.66
N GLN A 60 5.10 -8.80 13.35
CA GLN A 60 5.39 -7.52 12.71
C GLN A 60 4.55 -6.40 13.31
N LYS A 61 3.23 -6.60 13.41
CA LYS A 61 2.29 -5.63 13.96
C LYS A 61 2.60 -5.29 15.42
N GLU A 62 2.96 -6.27 16.24
CA GLU A 62 3.33 -6.04 17.66
C GLU A 62 4.60 -5.20 17.81
N MET A 63 5.51 -5.26 16.84
CA MET A 63 6.77 -4.52 16.87
C MET A 63 6.69 -3.16 16.14
N MET A 64 5.54 -2.80 15.54
CA MET A 64 5.37 -1.50 14.88
C MET A 64 5.30 -0.38 15.91
N ASP A 65 6.14 0.64 15.72
CA ASP A 65 6.07 1.88 16.49
C ASP A 65 5.00 2.80 15.89
N ILE A 66 3.75 2.62 16.32
CA ILE A 66 2.60 3.36 15.83
C ILE A 66 2.41 4.62 16.70
N PRO A 67 2.24 5.82 16.11
CA PRO A 67 1.98 7.04 16.86
C PRO A 67 0.74 6.93 17.77
N GLU A 68 0.77 7.55 18.95
CA GLU A 68 -0.24 7.41 20.01
C GLU A 68 -1.71 7.68 19.57
N ASN A 69 -1.90 8.52 18.54
CA ASN A 69 -3.22 8.90 18.02
C ASN A 69 -3.61 8.15 16.73
N GLU A 70 -2.90 7.09 16.39
CA GLU A 70 -3.10 6.30 15.18
C GLU A 70 -3.35 4.84 15.56
N SER A 71 -3.91 4.06 14.62
CA SER A 71 -4.23 2.65 14.86
C SER A 71 -3.92 1.79 13.65
N PHE A 72 -3.42 0.58 13.91
CA PHE A 72 -3.27 -0.44 12.87
C PHE A 72 -4.63 -1.04 12.53
N SER A 73 -5.31 -0.44 11.55
CA SER A 73 -6.64 -0.86 11.10
C SER A 73 -6.63 -1.05 9.58
N PRO A 74 -6.19 -2.22 9.10
CA PRO A 74 -6.08 -2.46 7.67
C PRO A 74 -7.45 -2.54 6.99
N VAL A 75 -7.55 -1.94 5.81
CA VAL A 75 -8.72 -1.97 4.95
C VAL A 75 -8.39 -2.64 3.62
N PRO A 76 -9.30 -3.46 3.07
CA PRO A 76 -9.11 -4.06 1.75
C PRO A 76 -9.30 -3.01 0.65
N ILE A 77 -8.50 -3.11 -0.40
CA ILE A 77 -8.61 -2.30 -1.61
C ILE A 77 -9.28 -3.14 -2.69
N VAL A 78 -10.61 -3.16 -2.64
CA VAL A 78 -11.47 -3.80 -3.65
C VAL A 78 -11.52 -2.90 -4.87
N MET A 79 -11.23 -3.46 -6.05
CA MET A 79 -11.18 -2.69 -7.30
C MET A 79 -11.76 -3.46 -8.48
N LYS A 80 -12.41 -2.74 -9.39
CA LYS A 80 -12.79 -3.27 -10.71
C LYS A 80 -11.65 -3.10 -11.72
N MET A 81 -11.47 -4.10 -12.59
CA MET A 81 -10.49 -4.00 -13.67
C MET A 81 -10.83 -2.81 -14.58
N MET A 82 -9.79 -2.19 -15.12
CA MET A 82 -9.99 -1.21 -16.19
C MET A 82 -10.49 -1.93 -17.45
N ALA A 83 -11.66 -1.51 -17.94
CA ALA A 83 -12.24 -2.03 -19.16
C ALA A 83 -12.17 -0.97 -20.28
N GLY A 84 -11.74 -1.39 -21.46
CA GLY A 84 -11.64 -0.57 -22.66
C GLY A 84 -11.05 -1.36 -23.82
N ARG A 85 -11.15 -0.83 -25.03
CA ARG A 85 -10.49 -1.37 -26.24
C ARG A 85 -9.50 -0.36 -26.79
N ASP A 86 -8.54 -0.82 -27.57
CA ASP A 86 -7.58 0.05 -28.24
C ASP A 86 -8.29 1.17 -29.03
N GLY A 87 -7.97 2.42 -28.71
CA GLY A 87 -8.59 3.61 -29.30
C GLY A 87 -9.82 4.14 -28.55
N GLU A 88 -10.27 3.48 -27.47
CA GLU A 88 -11.35 3.95 -26.59
C GLU A 88 -10.80 4.50 -25.27
N LEU A 89 -11.59 5.34 -24.58
CA LEU A 89 -11.29 5.74 -23.21
C LEU A 89 -11.48 4.54 -22.28
N PHE A 90 -10.42 4.12 -21.61
CA PHE A 90 -10.50 3.08 -20.59
C PHE A 90 -11.21 3.63 -19.36
N ILE A 91 -12.21 2.89 -18.87
CA ILE A 91 -12.95 3.24 -17.65
C ILE A 91 -12.67 2.16 -16.62
N GLY A 92 -12.20 2.57 -15.45
CA GLY A 92 -11.99 1.69 -14.32
C GLY A 92 -11.38 2.43 -13.14
N GLU A 93 -10.93 1.66 -12.16
CA GLU A 93 -10.39 2.19 -10.93
C GLU A 93 -8.86 2.09 -10.95
N ALA A 94 -8.19 3.21 -10.71
CA ALA A 94 -6.81 3.25 -10.23
C ALA A 94 -6.87 3.78 -8.80
N TRP A 95 -6.20 3.08 -7.88
CA TRP A 95 -6.09 3.57 -6.50
C TRP A 95 -4.74 4.28 -6.35
N PRO A 96 -4.73 5.56 -5.96
CA PRO A 96 -3.47 6.19 -5.63
C PRO A 96 -3.01 5.71 -4.26
N VAL A 97 -1.83 5.11 -4.18
CA VAL A 97 -1.11 5.06 -2.90
C VAL A 97 -0.42 6.42 -2.74
N LEU A 98 -1.16 7.40 -2.22
CA LEU A 98 -0.64 8.74 -1.92
C LEU A 98 0.37 8.64 -0.77
N TYR A 99 1.65 8.90 -1.07
CA TYR A 99 2.68 9.17 -0.07
C TYR A 99 3.07 10.65 -0.12
N GLU A 100 2.94 11.32 1.02
CA GLU A 100 3.72 12.49 1.38
C GLU A 100 4.28 12.16 2.76
N ALA A 101 5.52 11.67 2.84
CA ALA A 101 6.18 11.56 4.13
C ALA A 101 6.70 12.95 4.49
N LYS A 102 6.05 13.59 5.46
CA LYS A 102 6.59 14.81 6.05
C LYS A 102 7.81 14.43 6.89
N LEU A 103 8.93 15.09 6.61
CA LEU A 103 10.13 15.12 7.45
C LEU A 103 9.82 15.66 8.84
#